data_AF-A0A2S6XCW5-F1
#
_entry.id   AF-A0A2S6XCW5-F1
#
_cell.length_a   1.000
_cell.length_b   1.000
_cell.length_c   1.000
_cell.angle_alpha   90.00
_cell.angle_beta   90.00
_cell.angle_gamma   90.00
#
_symmetry.space_group_name_H-M   'P 1'
#
loop_
_entity.id
_entity.type
_entity.pdbx_description
1 polymer ?
#
loop_
_entity_poly.entity_id
_entity_poly.type
_entity_poly.pdbx_seq_one_letter_code
_entity_poly.pdbx_strand_id
1 'polypeptide(L)'
;MTANTSPAINFRRGGSAAAQAEKEDNVSSSGRRGPDFFGIKEDGESLVVRLLTDHDEWIWVKQHSFVPTKPGPKDAEKWPEAMTSVCRYDEAFGGHYKDCYICDAKIKSKWGKLASSRVRVWALVVERELVRGDGSEALGGPAKQGVVIGVRDKIDEIDELDADGKPTGVKLNYPRILVINQPMKGFFSHLKAIHGLNGTVVDRDFQITRDGKGTDTEYKFAAIDPIRDPATQQNLIAPGTPAWDKYLQAVAEREISLDSIVADKASDAYYARFFDPSKTVDKEGNVVAVAGGAVGMINVQSTDGPADISDDLRAKIANLGAPSA
;
A
#
# COMPACT_ATOMS: atom_id res chain seq x y z
N MET A 1 4.60 18.68 41.75
CA MET A 1 5.25 18.06 40.57
C MET A 1 4.14 17.58 39.65
N THR A 2 3.96 18.21 38.49
CA THR A 2 2.92 17.84 37.51
C THR A 2 3.46 16.75 36.59
N ALA A 3 2.90 15.54 36.67
CA ALA A 3 3.27 14.44 35.80
C ALA A 3 2.88 14.75 34.35
N ASN A 4 3.87 14.84 33.47
CA ASN A 4 3.67 15.14 32.05
C ASN A 4 3.35 13.84 31.31
N THR A 5 2.10 13.36 31.41
CA THR A 5 1.64 12.18 30.70
C THR A 5 1.38 12.51 29.23
N SER A 6 2.42 12.39 28.39
CA SER A 6 2.26 12.40 26.94
C SER A 6 1.22 11.36 26.52
N PRO A 7 0.24 11.70 25.68
CA PRO A 7 -0.76 10.74 25.22
C PRO A 7 -0.08 9.64 24.39
N ALA A 8 -0.22 8.40 24.83
CA ALA A 8 0.18 7.25 24.05
C ALA A 8 -0.63 7.19 22.75
N ILE A 9 0.03 7.00 21.61
CA ILE A 9 -0.66 6.71 20.35
C ILE A 9 -1.34 5.35 20.52
N ASN A 10 -2.67 5.35 20.66
CA ASN A 10 -3.47 4.14 20.90
C ASN A 10 -3.73 3.35 19.60
N PHE A 11 -2.64 2.94 18.93
CA PHE A 11 -2.63 1.70 18.14
C PHE A 11 -2.49 0.47 19.08
N ARG A 12 -2.21 -0.72 18.52
CA ARG A 12 -2.35 -2.02 19.20
C ARG A 12 -1.02 -2.73 19.55
N ARG A 13 -0.45 -2.62 20.75
CA ARG A 13 -0.64 -1.59 21.79
C ARG A 13 0.67 -1.29 22.55
N GLY A 14 1.82 -1.56 21.93
CA GLY A 14 3.14 -1.40 22.52
C GLY A 14 4.23 -2.12 21.71
N GLY A 15 5.50 -1.71 21.75
CA GLY A 15 6.02 -0.62 22.59
C GLY A 15 7.51 -0.32 22.41
N SER A 16 8.00 -0.21 21.17
CA SER A 16 9.38 0.26 20.88
C SER A 16 9.65 0.76 19.45
N ALA A 17 8.72 0.62 18.50
CA ALA A 17 8.97 0.75 17.05
C ALA A 17 9.28 2.18 16.51
N ALA A 18 9.26 3.23 17.33
CA ALA A 18 9.49 4.60 16.87
C ALA A 18 10.98 4.93 16.59
N ALA A 19 11.92 4.26 17.28
CA ALA A 19 13.35 4.57 17.19
C ALA A 19 14.12 3.80 16.10
N GLN A 20 13.45 2.89 15.39
CA GLN A 20 14.07 2.05 14.36
C GLN A 20 13.89 2.68 12.97
N ALA A 21 12.73 3.28 12.69
CA ALA A 21 12.43 3.98 11.44
C ALA A 21 13.39 5.15 11.12
N GLU A 22 13.93 5.86 12.11
CA GLU A 22 14.91 6.95 11.90
C GLU A 22 16.31 6.44 11.50
N LYS A 23 16.65 5.17 11.74
CA LYS A 23 17.96 4.61 11.33
C LYS A 23 17.99 4.11 9.88
N GLU A 24 16.85 4.03 9.21
CA GLU A 24 16.71 3.29 7.96
C GLU A 24 16.73 4.16 6.70
N ASP A 25 16.63 5.49 6.82
CA ASP A 25 16.51 6.40 5.67
C ASP A 25 17.85 6.71 4.94
N ASN A 26 18.93 6.00 5.30
CA ASN A 26 20.29 6.19 4.76
C ASN A 26 20.87 4.96 4.01
N VAL A 27 20.11 3.88 3.80
CA VAL A 27 20.59 2.74 2.99
C VAL A 27 20.14 2.87 1.54
N SER A 28 21.11 2.92 0.64
CA SER A 28 20.93 3.06 -0.80
C SER A 28 20.05 1.96 -1.43
N SER A 29 19.42 2.35 -2.53
CA SER A 29 18.50 1.68 -3.48
C SER A 29 18.82 0.24 -3.99
N SER A 30 19.52 -0.60 -3.24
CA SER A 30 19.84 -2.00 -3.60
C SER A 30 19.27 -3.07 -2.67
N GLY A 31 18.58 -2.70 -1.57
CA GLY A 31 17.96 -3.65 -0.64
C GLY A 31 16.53 -3.27 -0.28
N ARG A 32 15.53 -3.84 -0.97
CA ARG A 32 14.12 -3.44 -0.88
C ARG A 32 13.41 -4.08 0.32
N ARG A 33 13.58 -3.51 1.52
CA ARG A 33 13.10 -4.09 2.79
C ARG A 33 11.59 -3.93 3.05
N GLY A 34 10.99 -2.80 2.68
CA GLY A 34 9.55 -2.58 2.84
C GLY A 34 8.67 -3.50 1.97
N PRO A 35 7.44 -3.86 2.40
CA PRO A 35 6.53 -4.68 1.63
C PRO A 35 6.03 -3.93 0.38
N ASP A 36 5.74 -4.68 -0.69
CA ASP A 36 5.13 -4.11 -1.89
C ASP A 36 3.66 -3.74 -1.62
N PHE A 37 3.11 -2.76 -2.35
CA PHE A 37 1.68 -2.46 -2.28
C PHE A 37 0.91 -3.34 -3.25
N PHE A 38 -0.20 -3.92 -2.80
CA PHE A 38 -1.16 -4.60 -3.67
C PHE A 38 -1.68 -3.62 -4.73
N GLY A 39 -1.57 -4.01 -5.99
CA GLY A 39 -2.09 -3.26 -7.12
C GLY A 39 -2.33 -4.18 -8.31
N ILE A 40 -3.57 -4.20 -8.78
CA ILE A 40 -3.98 -4.73 -10.07
C ILE A 40 -4.23 -3.52 -10.97
N LYS A 41 -3.64 -3.49 -12.16
CA LYS A 41 -3.61 -2.32 -13.06
C LYS A 41 -4.59 -2.47 -14.22
N GLU A 42 -4.63 -3.65 -14.82
CA GLU A 42 -5.35 -3.89 -16.07
C GLU A 42 -6.76 -4.46 -15.84
N ASP A 43 -7.62 -4.28 -16.84
CA ASP A 43 -9.00 -4.76 -16.86
C ASP A 43 -9.02 -6.27 -17.16
N GLY A 44 -9.62 -7.07 -16.29
CA GLY A 44 -9.56 -8.54 -16.29
C GLY A 44 -8.30 -9.14 -15.65
N GLU A 45 -7.32 -8.32 -15.24
CA GLU A 45 -6.13 -8.80 -14.53
C GLU A 45 -6.55 -9.37 -13.14
N SER A 46 -5.90 -10.46 -12.74
CA SER A 46 -6.22 -11.18 -11.51
C SER A 46 -4.97 -11.47 -10.68
N LEU A 47 -5.08 -11.28 -9.37
CA LEU A 47 -4.06 -11.65 -8.39
C LEU A 47 -4.65 -12.68 -7.42
N VAL A 48 -3.89 -13.70 -7.04
CA VAL A 48 -4.29 -14.59 -5.94
C VAL A 48 -3.58 -14.14 -4.67
N VAL A 49 -4.32 -14.02 -3.57
CA VAL A 49 -3.77 -13.58 -2.28
C VAL A 49 -4.31 -14.41 -1.13
N ARG A 50 -3.53 -14.53 -0.05
CA ARG A 50 -4.01 -14.96 1.27
C ARG A 50 -3.91 -13.80 2.24
N LEU A 51 -4.96 -13.54 3.03
CA LEU A 51 -4.87 -12.55 4.09
C LEU A 51 -4.02 -13.05 5.25
N LEU A 52 -3.13 -12.19 5.76
CA LEU A 52 -2.39 -12.38 7.01
C LEU A 52 -3.00 -11.61 8.19
N THR A 53 -4.00 -10.76 7.92
CA THR A 53 -4.66 -9.88 8.89
C THR A 53 -6.16 -10.13 8.80
N ASP A 54 -6.78 -10.62 9.88
CA ASP A 54 -8.23 -10.89 9.88
C ASP A 54 -9.06 -9.60 10.01
N HIS A 55 -10.37 -9.69 9.80
CA HIS A 55 -11.29 -8.54 9.77
C HIS A 55 -11.14 -7.61 10.99
N ASP A 56 -11.01 -8.20 12.18
CA ASP A 56 -10.93 -7.46 13.43
C ASP A 56 -9.55 -6.86 13.70
N GLU A 57 -8.54 -7.23 12.89
CA GLU A 57 -7.16 -6.73 12.93
C GLU A 57 -6.86 -5.65 11.88
N TRP A 58 -7.76 -5.44 10.90
CA TRP A 58 -7.58 -4.41 9.88
C TRP A 58 -7.42 -3.02 10.49
N ILE A 59 -6.49 -2.23 9.95
CA ILE A 59 -6.27 -0.84 10.37
C ILE A 59 -7.14 0.09 9.51
N TRP A 60 -7.93 0.93 10.17
CA TRP A 60 -8.84 1.89 9.55
C TRP A 60 -8.36 3.31 9.82
N VAL A 61 -7.99 4.05 8.77
CA VAL A 61 -7.54 5.44 8.88
C VAL A 61 -8.01 6.30 7.72
N LYS A 62 -8.30 7.58 7.97
CA LYS A 62 -8.46 8.61 6.94
C LYS A 62 -7.12 8.83 6.23
N GLN A 63 -7.18 8.95 4.91
CA GLN A 63 -6.01 9.04 4.05
C GLN A 63 -6.24 10.04 2.92
N HIS A 64 -5.23 10.86 2.64
CA HIS A 64 -5.13 11.66 1.44
C HIS A 64 -4.50 10.83 0.33
N SER A 65 -5.15 10.72 -0.83
CA SER A 65 -4.65 9.96 -1.97
C SER A 65 -4.35 10.89 -3.15
N PHE A 66 -3.28 10.59 -3.89
CA PHE A 66 -2.84 11.32 -5.08
C PHE A 66 -2.53 12.80 -4.80
N VAL A 67 -1.91 13.05 -3.65
CA VAL A 67 -1.40 14.37 -3.23
C VAL A 67 -0.12 14.64 -4.01
N PRO A 68 0.00 15.74 -4.76
CA PRO A 68 1.25 16.12 -5.40
C PRO A 68 2.36 16.26 -4.35
N THR A 69 3.54 15.72 -4.64
CA THR A 69 4.70 15.96 -3.78
C THR A 69 5.28 17.34 -4.05
N LYS A 70 6.00 17.90 -3.08
CA LYS A 70 6.93 19.00 -3.35
C LYS A 70 8.05 18.54 -4.31
N PRO A 71 8.77 19.46 -4.98
CA PRO A 71 9.88 19.11 -5.85
C PRO A 71 10.93 18.26 -5.14
N GLY A 72 11.43 17.22 -5.81
CA GLY A 72 12.50 16.38 -5.28
C GLY A 72 13.84 17.12 -5.14
N PRO A 73 14.77 16.59 -4.34
CA PRO A 73 16.13 17.08 -4.32
C PRO A 73 16.79 16.87 -5.70
N LYS A 74 17.75 17.73 -6.05
CA LYS A 74 18.35 17.79 -7.40
C LYS A 74 18.92 16.46 -7.90
N ASP A 75 19.36 15.61 -6.97
CA ASP A 75 20.06 14.35 -7.26
C ASP A 75 19.10 13.13 -7.22
N ALA A 76 17.79 13.33 -7.01
CA ALA A 76 16.80 12.25 -7.02
C ALA A 76 16.39 11.89 -8.47
N GLU A 77 17.01 10.84 -9.01
CA GLU A 77 16.69 10.27 -10.34
C GLU A 77 15.21 9.87 -10.50
N LYS A 78 14.55 9.45 -9.41
CA LYS A 78 13.16 8.94 -9.42
C LYS A 78 12.35 9.50 -8.26
N TRP A 79 11.96 10.77 -8.35
CA TRP A 79 11.03 11.38 -7.40
C TRP A 79 9.56 11.18 -7.85
N PRO A 80 8.65 10.69 -6.98
CA PRO A 80 7.27 10.40 -7.36
C PRO A 80 6.44 11.69 -7.43
N GLU A 81 5.81 11.99 -8.58
CA GLU A 81 5.00 13.22 -8.77
C GLU A 81 3.86 13.39 -7.75
N ALA A 82 3.26 12.28 -7.32
CA ALA A 82 2.15 12.27 -6.38
C ALA A 82 2.20 11.03 -5.50
N MET A 83 1.85 11.21 -4.24
CA MET A 83 1.90 10.18 -3.21
C MET A 83 0.60 10.14 -2.39
N THR A 84 0.55 9.14 -1.52
CA THR A 84 -0.52 8.91 -0.56
C THR A 84 0.02 9.16 0.85
N SER A 85 -0.80 9.75 1.72
CA SER A 85 -0.43 10.04 3.12
C SER A 85 -1.60 9.80 4.06
N VAL A 86 -1.32 9.26 5.23
CA VAL A 86 -2.30 9.09 6.29
C VAL A 86 -2.61 10.46 6.90
N CYS A 87 -3.88 10.77 7.09
CA CYS A 87 -4.34 12.06 7.61
C CYS A 87 -3.99 12.16 9.10
N ARG A 88 -3.23 13.20 9.48
CA ARG A 88 -2.86 13.48 10.87
C ARG A 88 -4.03 13.82 11.79
N TYR A 89 -5.12 14.34 11.22
CA TYR A 89 -6.39 14.56 11.90
C TYR A 89 -7.30 13.32 11.95
N ASP A 90 -6.75 12.13 11.66
CA ASP A 90 -7.47 10.89 11.94
C ASP A 90 -7.57 10.62 13.45
N GLU A 91 -8.70 10.05 13.87
CA GLU A 91 -9.00 9.79 15.28
C GLU A 91 -8.12 8.70 15.89
N ALA A 92 -7.56 7.80 15.08
CA ALA A 92 -6.61 6.78 15.52
C ALA A 92 -5.35 7.37 16.19
N PHE A 93 -4.95 8.60 15.83
CA PHE A 93 -3.81 9.28 16.43
C PHE A 93 -4.15 10.04 17.72
N GLY A 94 -5.42 10.11 18.14
CA GLY A 94 -5.83 10.71 19.42
C GLY A 94 -5.41 12.18 19.61
N GLY A 95 -5.21 12.93 18.53
CA GLY A 95 -4.70 14.32 18.57
C GLY A 95 -3.19 14.44 18.83
N HIS A 96 -2.41 13.37 18.64
CA HIS A 96 -0.95 13.39 18.72
C HIS A 96 -0.34 14.46 17.79
N TYR A 97 -0.86 14.54 16.56
CA TYR A 97 -0.52 15.59 15.61
C TYR A 97 -1.47 16.79 15.76
N LYS A 98 -0.89 17.99 15.81
CA LYS A 98 -1.64 19.26 15.94
C LYS A 98 -1.99 19.92 14.62
N ASP A 99 -1.32 19.52 13.54
CA ASP A 99 -1.47 20.05 12.19
C ASP A 99 -1.73 18.91 11.19
N CYS A 100 -2.23 19.26 10.01
CA CYS A 100 -2.21 18.40 8.83
C CYS A 100 -2.05 19.29 7.60
N TYR A 101 -0.80 19.52 7.17
CA TYR A 101 -0.48 20.45 6.08
C TYR A 101 -1.39 20.26 4.83
N ILE A 102 -1.71 19.01 4.47
CA ILE A 102 -2.57 18.68 3.32
C ILE A 102 -4.01 19.19 3.52
N CYS A 103 -4.57 19.07 4.73
CA CYS A 103 -5.86 19.67 5.11
C CYS A 103 -5.78 21.19 5.17
N ASP A 104 -4.81 21.71 5.92
CA ASP A 104 -4.75 23.12 6.34
C ASP A 104 -4.44 24.04 5.15
N ALA A 105 -3.46 23.67 4.32
CA ALA A 105 -3.13 24.34 3.06
C ALA A 105 -4.11 24.00 1.91
N LYS A 106 -5.12 23.16 2.16
CA LYS A 106 -6.17 22.76 1.20
C LYS A 106 -5.61 22.26 -0.13
N ILE A 107 -4.60 21.40 -0.05
CA ILE A 107 -3.85 20.92 -1.22
C ILE A 107 -4.78 20.19 -2.20
N LYS A 108 -4.65 20.50 -3.49
CA LYS A 108 -5.36 19.80 -4.57
C LYS A 108 -4.62 18.52 -4.93
N SER A 109 -5.37 17.45 -5.16
CA SER A 109 -4.89 16.21 -5.76
C SER A 109 -4.40 16.43 -7.20
N LYS A 110 -3.70 15.43 -7.78
CA LYS A 110 -3.28 15.42 -9.20
C LYS A 110 -4.43 15.69 -10.20
N TRP A 111 -5.69 15.50 -9.79
CA TRP A 111 -6.88 15.79 -10.61
C TRP A 111 -7.55 17.14 -10.32
N GLY A 112 -6.84 18.09 -9.69
CA GLY A 112 -7.31 19.46 -9.44
C GLY A 112 -8.40 19.61 -8.36
N LYS A 113 -9.02 18.51 -7.92
CA LYS A 113 -9.96 18.47 -6.78
C LYS A 113 -9.17 18.51 -5.47
N LEU A 114 -9.72 19.15 -4.43
CA LEU A 114 -9.19 19.12 -3.07
C LEU A 114 -8.87 17.68 -2.65
N ALA A 115 -7.67 17.43 -2.12
CA ALA A 115 -7.23 16.12 -1.64
C ALA A 115 -7.91 15.77 -0.31
N SER A 116 -9.25 15.68 -0.30
CA SER A 116 -10.05 15.33 0.87
C SER A 116 -9.62 13.97 1.43
N SER A 117 -9.35 13.89 2.74
CA SER A 117 -9.04 12.61 3.37
C SER A 117 -10.24 11.67 3.34
N ARG A 118 -10.05 10.41 2.93
CA ARG A 118 -11.10 9.37 2.92
C ARG A 118 -10.65 8.15 3.69
N VAL A 119 -11.58 7.47 4.35
CA VAL A 119 -11.27 6.23 5.08
C VAL A 119 -10.74 5.17 4.12
N ARG A 120 -9.66 4.52 4.56
CA ARG A 120 -8.99 3.39 3.91
C ARG A 120 -8.76 2.30 4.93
N VAL A 121 -8.76 1.07 4.42
CA VAL A 121 -8.54 -0.14 5.20
C VAL A 121 -7.19 -0.70 4.76
N TRP A 122 -6.39 -1.06 5.75
CA TRP A 122 -5.05 -1.59 5.61
C TRP A 122 -5.02 -3.03 6.14
N ALA A 123 -4.41 -3.94 5.38
CA ALA A 123 -4.21 -5.34 5.75
C ALA A 123 -2.94 -5.90 5.09
N LEU A 124 -2.31 -6.89 5.72
CA LEU A 124 -1.22 -7.67 5.11
C LEU A 124 -1.77 -8.88 4.36
N VAL A 125 -1.13 -9.21 3.24
CA VAL A 125 -1.41 -10.42 2.45
C VAL A 125 -0.13 -11.07 1.94
N VAL A 126 -0.20 -12.36 1.61
CA VAL A 126 0.82 -13.05 0.80
C VAL A 126 0.32 -13.17 -0.62
N GLU A 127 1.16 -12.80 -1.59
CA GLU A 127 0.90 -13.04 -3.01
C GLU A 127 1.08 -14.54 -3.33
N ARG A 128 0.08 -15.09 -4.00
CA ARG A 128 -0.01 -16.51 -4.38
C ARG A 128 -0.01 -16.59 -5.91
N GLU A 129 0.50 -17.68 -6.46
CA GLU A 129 0.42 -17.96 -7.90
C GLU A 129 -0.29 -19.27 -8.19
N LEU A 130 -1.09 -19.27 -9.26
CA LEU A 130 -1.79 -20.45 -9.76
C LEU A 130 -0.79 -21.37 -10.44
N VAL A 131 -0.62 -22.58 -9.91
CA VAL A 131 0.18 -23.63 -10.55
C VAL A 131 -0.65 -24.23 -11.67
N ARG A 132 -0.14 -24.15 -12.91
CA ARG A 132 -0.70 -24.84 -14.07
C ARG A 132 0.12 -26.08 -14.38
N GLY A 133 -0.53 -27.17 -14.76
CA GLY A 133 0.16 -28.37 -15.21
C GLY A 133 0.91 -28.10 -16.51
N ASP A 134 2.11 -28.64 -16.62
CA ASP A 134 2.96 -28.57 -17.83
C ASP A 134 2.80 -29.81 -18.73
N GLY A 135 2.07 -30.82 -18.27
CA GLY A 135 1.91 -32.13 -18.92
C GLY A 135 2.81 -33.23 -18.35
N SER A 136 3.69 -32.92 -17.38
CA SER A 136 4.50 -33.90 -16.67
C SER A 136 3.68 -34.71 -15.66
N GLU A 137 4.07 -35.97 -15.41
CA GLU A 137 3.42 -36.83 -14.41
C GLU A 137 3.44 -36.21 -13.00
N ALA A 138 4.50 -35.47 -12.65
CA ALA A 138 4.61 -34.75 -11.38
C ALA A 138 3.50 -33.70 -11.19
N LEU A 139 2.95 -33.16 -12.28
CA LEU A 139 1.89 -32.17 -12.31
C LEU A 139 0.57 -32.73 -12.89
N GLY A 140 0.38 -34.05 -12.79
CA GLY A 140 -0.88 -34.74 -13.16
C GLY A 140 -0.98 -35.24 -14.60
N GLY A 141 0.16 -35.31 -15.30
CA GLY A 141 0.28 -35.89 -16.64
C GLY A 141 -0.27 -35.03 -17.78
N PRO A 142 -0.24 -35.53 -19.03
CA PRO A 142 -0.63 -34.76 -20.22
C PRO A 142 -2.04 -34.17 -20.16
N ALA A 143 -2.97 -34.84 -19.47
CA ALA A 143 -4.35 -34.39 -19.30
C ALA A 143 -4.51 -33.12 -18.43
N LYS A 144 -3.44 -32.65 -17.78
CA LYS A 144 -3.41 -31.42 -16.97
C LYS A 144 -2.63 -30.28 -17.60
N GLN A 145 -2.12 -30.44 -18.83
CA GLN A 145 -1.39 -29.38 -19.52
C GLN A 145 -2.25 -28.10 -19.67
N GLY A 146 -1.76 -26.97 -19.14
CA GLY A 146 -2.44 -25.68 -19.10
C GLY A 146 -3.55 -25.53 -18.03
N VAL A 147 -3.99 -26.63 -17.43
CA VAL A 147 -5.04 -26.66 -16.39
C VAL A 147 -4.48 -26.20 -15.06
N VAL A 148 -5.23 -25.39 -14.30
CA VAL A 148 -4.85 -25.04 -12.92
C VAL A 148 -4.98 -26.28 -12.03
N ILE A 149 -3.90 -26.65 -11.37
CA ILE A 149 -3.78 -27.86 -10.53
C ILE A 149 -3.56 -27.54 -9.05
N GLY A 150 -3.27 -26.29 -8.71
CA GLY A 150 -3.08 -25.86 -7.32
C GLY A 150 -2.66 -24.40 -7.21
N VAL A 151 -2.30 -23.99 -6.00
CA VAL A 151 -1.85 -22.64 -5.67
C VAL A 151 -0.61 -22.72 -4.79
N ARG A 152 0.44 -21.96 -5.11
CA ARG A 152 1.67 -21.89 -4.30
C ARG A 152 2.05 -20.45 -3.96
N ASP A 153 2.96 -20.33 -3.03
CA ASP A 153 3.60 -19.09 -2.60
C ASP A 153 4.37 -18.48 -3.76
N LYS A 154 4.14 -17.18 -4.04
CA LYS A 154 5.08 -16.43 -4.87
C LYS A 154 6.26 -16.01 -3.99
N ILE A 155 7.47 -16.19 -4.50
CA ILE A 155 8.71 -15.97 -3.74
C ILE A 155 9.39 -14.69 -4.22
N ASP A 156 9.78 -13.84 -3.27
CA ASP A 156 10.77 -12.78 -3.46
C ASP A 156 12.17 -13.38 -3.19
N GLU A 157 13.09 -13.27 -4.14
CA GLU A 157 14.52 -13.47 -3.88
C GLU A 157 15.11 -12.15 -3.35
N ILE A 158 15.79 -12.20 -2.20
CA ILE A 158 16.43 -11.04 -1.56
C ILE A 158 17.90 -11.40 -1.28
N ASP A 159 18.83 -10.54 -1.68
CA ASP A 159 20.24 -10.73 -1.32
C ASP A 159 20.42 -10.52 0.19
N GLU A 160 21.04 -11.50 0.86
CA GLU A 160 21.51 -11.37 2.25
C GLU A 160 22.54 -10.24 2.33
N LEU A 161 22.46 -9.42 3.40
CA LEU A 161 23.39 -8.32 3.63
C LEU A 161 24.32 -8.66 4.81
N ASP A 162 25.60 -8.31 4.68
CA ASP A 162 26.57 -8.37 5.77
C ASP A 162 26.32 -7.30 6.85
N ALA A 163 27.17 -7.30 7.88
CA ALA A 163 27.11 -6.32 8.97
C ALA A 163 27.36 -4.86 8.52
N ASP A 164 27.96 -4.65 7.35
CA ASP A 164 28.16 -3.33 6.73
C ASP A 164 27.02 -2.96 5.77
N GLY A 165 25.98 -3.79 5.64
CA GLY A 165 24.84 -3.59 4.74
C GLY A 165 25.11 -3.91 3.27
N LYS A 166 26.19 -4.64 2.94
CA LYS A 166 26.53 -5.02 1.55
C LYS A 166 26.05 -6.44 1.22
N PRO A 167 25.62 -6.72 -0.03
CA PRO A 167 25.24 -8.07 -0.44
C PRO A 167 26.35 -9.11 -0.22
N THR A 168 26.06 -10.20 0.50
CA THR A 168 26.98 -11.34 0.69
C THR A 168 27.10 -12.21 -0.56
N GLY A 169 26.14 -12.07 -1.49
CA GLY A 169 25.97 -12.95 -2.65
C GLY A 169 25.13 -14.20 -2.36
N VAL A 170 24.70 -14.40 -1.12
CA VAL A 170 23.69 -15.41 -0.76
C VAL A 170 22.30 -14.85 -1.01
N LYS A 171 21.42 -15.63 -1.62
CA LYS A 171 20.01 -15.28 -1.82
C LYS A 171 19.11 -15.97 -0.80
N LEU A 172 18.30 -15.17 -0.12
CA LEU A 172 17.24 -15.61 0.77
C LEU A 172 15.90 -15.60 0.03
N ASN A 173 15.07 -16.60 0.29
CA ASN A 173 13.81 -16.82 -0.41
C ASN A 173 12.64 -16.63 0.56
N TYR A 174 11.87 -15.56 0.37
CA TYR A 174 10.74 -15.21 1.23
C TYR A 174 9.41 -15.26 0.48
N PRO A 175 8.30 -15.67 1.13
CA PRO A 175 6.97 -15.39 0.63
C PRO A 175 6.80 -13.89 0.35
N ARG A 176 6.23 -13.58 -0.81
CA ARG A 176 6.01 -12.21 -1.27
C ARG A 176 4.86 -11.57 -0.50
N ILE A 177 5.21 -10.77 0.51
CA ILE A 177 4.24 -10.08 1.37
C ILE A 177 3.88 -8.72 0.78
N LEU A 178 2.58 -8.43 0.69
CA LEU A 178 2.02 -7.19 0.20
C LEU A 178 1.17 -6.47 1.25
N VAL A 179 1.08 -5.15 1.14
CA VAL A 179 0.11 -4.32 1.86
C VAL A 179 -1.07 -4.00 0.96
N ILE A 180 -2.28 -4.40 1.35
CA ILE A 180 -3.51 -3.89 0.75
C ILE A 180 -3.87 -2.56 1.43
N ASN A 181 -4.05 -1.52 0.62
CA ASN A 181 -4.58 -0.22 1.02
C ASN A 181 -5.69 0.17 0.05
N GLN A 182 -6.95 -0.10 0.42
CA GLN A 182 -8.11 0.05 -0.46
C GLN A 182 -9.33 0.62 0.29
N PRO A 183 -10.35 1.18 -0.41
CA PRO A 183 -11.60 1.56 0.24
C PRO A 183 -12.35 0.35 0.81
N MET A 184 -13.13 0.57 1.88
CA MET A 184 -14.08 -0.43 2.36
C MET A 184 -15.14 -0.74 1.30
N LYS A 185 -15.82 0.28 0.75
CA LYS A 185 -16.76 0.11 -0.36
C LYS A 185 -16.02 -0.29 -1.65
N GLY A 186 -16.37 -1.45 -2.21
CA GLY A 186 -15.88 -1.94 -3.51
C GLY A 186 -14.64 -2.82 -3.44
N PHE A 187 -14.04 -3.01 -2.25
CA PHE A 187 -12.96 -3.97 -2.04
C PHE A 187 -13.19 -4.77 -0.76
N PHE A 188 -12.91 -4.20 0.42
CA PHE A 188 -13.01 -4.95 1.68
C PHE A 188 -14.46 -5.31 2.07
N SER A 189 -15.48 -4.72 1.44
CA SER A 189 -16.88 -5.12 1.61
C SER A 189 -17.13 -6.59 1.25
N HIS A 190 -16.39 -7.13 0.27
CA HIS A 190 -16.48 -8.55 -0.10
C HIS A 190 -15.85 -9.44 0.98
N LEU A 191 -14.64 -9.10 1.41
CA LEU A 191 -13.94 -9.79 2.50
C LEU A 191 -14.74 -9.75 3.81
N LYS A 192 -15.36 -8.62 4.15
CA LYS A 192 -16.22 -8.49 5.34
C LYS A 192 -17.46 -9.40 5.26
N ALA A 193 -18.07 -9.56 4.08
CA ALA A 193 -19.18 -10.49 3.90
C ALA A 193 -18.72 -11.95 4.07
N ILE A 194 -17.53 -12.29 3.55
CA ILE A 194 -16.91 -13.61 3.70
C ILE A 194 -16.57 -13.90 5.16
N HIS A 195 -16.02 -12.93 5.89
CA HIS A 195 -15.82 -13.01 7.35
C HIS A 195 -17.14 -13.26 8.08
N GLY A 196 -18.20 -12.52 7.75
CA GLY A 196 -19.52 -12.69 8.35
C GLY A 196 -20.16 -14.08 8.12
N LEU A 197 -19.73 -14.80 7.09
CA LEU A 197 -20.19 -16.17 6.79
C LEU A 197 -19.30 -17.26 7.40
N ASN A 198 -17.98 -17.04 7.46
CA ASN A 198 -17.00 -18.08 7.83
C ASN A 198 -16.36 -17.87 9.22
N GLY A 199 -16.53 -16.69 9.83
CA GLY A 199 -15.87 -16.30 11.07
C GLY A 199 -14.40 -15.87 10.92
N THR A 200 -13.87 -15.87 9.70
CA THR A 200 -12.48 -15.50 9.38
C THR A 200 -12.33 -15.20 7.88
N VAL A 201 -11.28 -14.47 7.49
CA VAL A 201 -10.79 -14.34 6.11
C VAL A 201 -9.35 -14.82 5.90
N VAL A 202 -8.68 -15.36 6.92
CA VAL A 202 -7.25 -15.77 6.81
C VAL A 202 -7.06 -17.25 6.49
N ASP A 203 -8.13 -18.05 6.47
CA ASP A 203 -8.09 -19.50 6.29
C ASP A 203 -8.10 -19.98 4.83
N ARG A 204 -8.10 -19.08 3.84
CA ARG A 204 -8.22 -19.44 2.42
C ARG A 204 -7.55 -18.45 1.48
N ASP A 205 -7.33 -18.89 0.24
CA ASP A 205 -6.83 -18.04 -0.84
C ASP A 205 -8.00 -17.37 -1.57
N PHE A 206 -7.81 -16.15 -2.06
CA PHE A 206 -8.78 -15.42 -2.87
C PHE A 206 -8.14 -15.04 -4.20
N GLN A 207 -8.76 -15.44 -5.30
CA GLN A 207 -8.52 -14.78 -6.58
C GLN A 207 -9.31 -13.47 -6.59
N ILE A 208 -8.57 -12.36 -6.68
CA ILE A 208 -9.11 -11.00 -6.80
C ILE A 208 -8.92 -10.57 -8.25
N THR A 209 -10.01 -10.33 -8.97
CA THR A 209 -10.01 -9.82 -10.34
C THR A 209 -10.43 -8.36 -10.34
N ARG A 210 -9.74 -7.52 -11.12
CA ARG A 210 -10.11 -6.12 -11.36
C ARG A 210 -10.93 -6.03 -12.64
N ASP A 211 -12.14 -5.49 -12.53
CA ASP A 211 -13.01 -5.20 -13.68
C ASP A 211 -13.16 -3.68 -13.84
N GLY A 212 -13.16 -3.21 -15.08
CA GLY A 212 -13.44 -1.82 -15.44
C GLY A 212 -12.20 -0.98 -15.74
N LYS A 213 -12.44 0.16 -16.40
CA LYS A 213 -11.40 1.04 -16.97
C LYS A 213 -11.43 2.42 -16.32
N GLY A 214 -10.25 2.98 -16.08
CA GLY A 214 -10.12 4.30 -15.46
C GLY A 214 -10.60 4.32 -14.02
N THR A 215 -11.53 5.22 -13.69
CA THR A 215 -12.02 5.44 -12.32
C THR A 215 -13.13 4.50 -11.89
N ASP A 216 -13.88 3.93 -12.84
CA ASP A 216 -14.93 2.96 -12.57
C ASP A 216 -14.28 1.58 -12.51
N THR A 217 -13.96 1.17 -11.29
CA THR A 217 -13.32 -0.09 -10.97
C THR A 217 -14.18 -0.88 -10.00
N GLU A 218 -14.45 -2.13 -10.33
CA GLU A 218 -15.00 -3.12 -9.41
C GLU A 218 -13.96 -4.21 -9.15
N TYR A 219 -14.03 -4.83 -7.97
CA TYR A 219 -13.18 -5.97 -7.63
C TYR A 219 -14.04 -7.19 -7.35
N LYS A 220 -13.80 -8.27 -8.10
CA LYS A 220 -14.46 -9.56 -7.92
C LYS A 220 -13.58 -10.45 -7.07
N PHE A 221 -14.18 -11.13 -6.10
CA PHE A 221 -13.51 -12.04 -5.18
C PHE A 221 -14.06 -13.44 -5.40
N ALA A 222 -13.21 -14.37 -5.84
CA ALA A 222 -13.48 -15.79 -5.84
C ALA A 222 -12.64 -16.44 -4.73
N ALA A 223 -13.31 -16.99 -3.72
CA ALA A 223 -12.66 -17.82 -2.72
C ALA A 223 -12.21 -19.14 -3.36
N ILE A 224 -10.97 -19.52 -3.13
CA ILE A 224 -10.41 -20.82 -3.51
C ILE A 224 -10.57 -21.74 -2.30
N ASP A 225 -10.96 -23.00 -2.53
CA ASP A 225 -11.12 -23.97 -1.46
C ASP A 225 -9.80 -24.15 -0.67
N PRO A 226 -9.84 -24.19 0.68
CA PRO A 226 -8.63 -24.36 1.48
C PRO A 226 -7.88 -25.64 1.13
N ILE A 227 -6.55 -25.56 1.09
CA ILE A 227 -5.70 -26.73 0.90
C ILE A 227 -5.81 -27.59 2.16
N ARG A 228 -6.42 -28.77 2.04
CA ARG A 228 -6.64 -29.69 3.16
C ARG A 228 -5.71 -30.89 3.10
N ASP A 229 -5.28 -31.34 4.27
CA ASP A 229 -4.61 -32.62 4.44
C ASP A 229 -5.56 -33.77 4.08
N PRO A 230 -5.19 -34.71 3.18
CA PRO A 230 -6.11 -35.75 2.74
C PRO A 230 -6.59 -36.69 3.86
N ALA A 231 -5.75 -36.95 4.87
CA ALA A 231 -6.04 -37.93 5.92
C ALA A 231 -6.82 -37.34 7.10
N THR A 232 -6.52 -36.10 7.48
CA THR A 232 -7.10 -35.41 8.66
C THR A 232 -8.15 -34.37 8.28
N GLN A 233 -8.25 -34.00 6.99
CA GLN A 233 -9.08 -32.90 6.48
C GLN A 233 -8.78 -31.52 7.10
N GLN A 234 -7.68 -31.42 7.88
CA GLN A 234 -7.22 -30.17 8.48
C GLN A 234 -6.80 -29.21 7.38
N ASN A 235 -7.17 -27.94 7.53
CA ASN A 235 -6.71 -26.86 6.68
C ASN A 235 -5.20 -26.65 6.90
N LEU A 236 -4.38 -26.91 5.89
CA LEU A 236 -2.91 -26.85 5.93
C LEU A 236 -2.35 -25.43 5.90
N ILE A 237 -3.19 -24.43 5.68
CA ILE A 237 -2.81 -23.03 5.45
C ILE A 237 -3.45 -22.04 6.43
N ALA A 238 -4.21 -22.54 7.41
CA ALA A 238 -4.83 -21.73 8.46
C ALA A 238 -3.81 -21.29 9.55
N PRO A 239 -4.15 -20.29 10.39
CA PRO A 239 -3.40 -19.95 11.60
C PRO A 239 -3.06 -21.17 12.46
N GLY A 240 -1.82 -21.23 12.95
CA GLY A 240 -1.30 -22.35 13.75
C GLY A 240 -0.85 -23.58 12.94
N THR A 241 -0.70 -23.46 11.61
CA THR A 241 -0.06 -24.48 10.78
C THR A 241 1.40 -24.14 10.46
N PRO A 242 2.27 -25.12 10.14
CA PRO A 242 3.65 -24.86 9.75
C PRO A 242 3.80 -24.01 8.47
N ALA A 243 2.75 -23.89 7.64
CA ALA A 243 2.73 -22.96 6.52
C ALA A 243 2.48 -21.51 6.99
N TRP A 244 1.61 -21.34 7.99
CA TRP A 244 1.33 -20.04 8.59
C TRP A 244 2.52 -19.49 9.36
N ASP A 245 3.22 -20.34 10.12
CA ASP A 245 4.41 -19.95 10.89
C ASP A 245 5.50 -19.36 9.99
N LYS A 246 5.65 -19.86 8.75
CA LYS A 246 6.56 -19.29 7.74
C LYS A 246 6.17 -17.87 7.32
N TYR A 247 4.89 -17.52 7.30
CA TYR A 247 4.47 -16.15 7.03
C TYR A 247 4.77 -15.23 8.21
N LEU A 248 4.52 -15.68 9.44
CA LEU A 248 4.85 -14.90 10.63
C LEU A 248 6.37 -14.70 10.75
N GLN A 249 7.17 -15.73 10.45
CA GLN A 249 8.63 -15.64 10.35
C GLN A 249 9.06 -14.64 9.26
N ALA A 250 8.50 -14.73 8.04
CA ALA A 250 8.82 -13.81 6.96
C ALA A 250 8.39 -12.36 7.23
N VAL A 251 7.28 -12.15 7.95
CA VAL A 251 6.84 -10.83 8.45
C VAL A 251 7.84 -10.29 9.48
N ALA A 252 8.28 -11.13 10.43
CA ALA A 252 9.20 -10.74 11.49
C ALA A 252 10.63 -10.46 10.97
N GLU A 253 11.20 -11.35 10.16
CA GLU A 253 12.56 -11.20 9.59
C GLU A 253 12.67 -10.04 8.59
N ARG A 254 11.57 -9.67 7.95
CA ARG A 254 11.47 -8.47 7.09
C ARG A 254 11.01 -7.22 7.86
N GLU A 255 10.83 -7.31 9.17
CA GLU A 255 10.39 -6.24 10.08
C GLU A 255 9.09 -5.53 9.63
N ILE A 256 8.18 -6.28 8.99
CA ILE A 256 6.95 -5.76 8.39
C ILE A 256 5.91 -5.49 9.49
N SER A 257 5.77 -4.23 9.88
CA SER A 257 4.73 -3.77 10.81
C SER A 257 3.73 -2.85 10.12
N LEU A 258 2.47 -3.27 10.06
CA LEU A 258 1.40 -2.49 9.43
C LEU A 258 1.16 -1.16 10.17
N ASP A 259 1.17 -1.17 11.50
CA ASP A 259 1.11 0.03 12.34
C ASP A 259 2.27 0.98 12.06
N SER A 260 3.50 0.47 11.91
CA SER A 260 4.68 1.29 11.62
C SER A 260 4.60 1.93 10.24
N ILE A 261 4.10 1.22 9.24
CA ILE A 261 3.86 1.75 7.88
C ILE A 261 2.77 2.84 7.89
N VAL A 262 1.72 2.68 8.70
CA VAL A 262 0.66 3.68 8.86
C VAL A 262 1.16 4.91 9.63
N ALA A 263 1.98 4.71 10.67
CA ALA A 263 2.56 5.77 11.49
C ALA A 263 3.61 6.59 10.72
N ASP A 264 4.52 5.93 9.97
CA ASP A 264 5.45 6.58 9.03
C ASP A 264 4.69 7.57 8.12
N LYS A 265 3.60 7.10 7.51
CA LYS A 265 2.81 7.90 6.56
C LYS A 265 2.03 9.06 7.16
N ALA A 266 2.01 9.17 8.49
CA ALA A 266 1.54 10.32 9.26
C ALA A 266 2.68 11.20 9.81
N SER A 267 3.91 10.66 9.91
CA SER A 267 5.06 11.24 10.63
C SER A 267 5.52 12.60 10.13
N ASP A 268 6.26 13.33 10.98
CA ASP A 268 6.88 14.62 10.61
C ASP A 268 7.95 14.46 9.53
N ALA A 269 8.76 13.39 9.57
CA ALA A 269 9.72 13.10 8.52
C ALA A 269 9.03 12.91 7.15
N TYR A 270 7.98 12.08 7.08
CA TYR A 270 7.26 11.81 5.83
C TYR A 270 6.57 13.06 5.26
N TYR A 271 5.90 13.85 6.11
CA TYR A 271 5.28 15.10 5.68
C TYR A 271 6.32 16.15 5.25
N ALA A 272 7.41 16.33 6.02
CA ALA A 272 8.50 17.23 5.69
C ALA A 272 9.27 16.80 4.43
N ARG A 273 9.36 15.50 4.14
CA ARG A 273 10.00 14.97 2.95
C ARG A 273 9.16 15.18 1.69
N PHE A 274 7.85 14.94 1.75
CA PHE A 274 7.01 14.86 0.55
C PHE A 274 6.01 15.99 0.35
N PHE A 275 5.49 16.65 1.39
CA PHE A 275 4.32 17.55 1.23
C PHE A 275 4.52 18.96 1.79
N ASP A 276 5.13 19.11 2.96
CA ASP A 276 5.33 20.40 3.62
C ASP A 276 6.58 21.10 3.03
N PRO A 277 6.42 22.24 2.33
CA PRO A 277 7.54 22.99 1.75
C PRO A 277 8.26 23.87 2.79
N SER A 278 7.69 24.08 3.98
CA SER A 278 8.31 24.86 5.05
C SER A 278 9.29 24.05 5.90
N LYS A 279 9.24 22.72 5.79
CA LYS A 279 10.08 21.76 6.51
C LYS A 279 10.93 20.95 5.53
N THR A 280 12.05 20.41 6.00
CA THR A 280 12.85 19.39 5.31
C THR A 280 13.41 18.40 6.33
N VAL A 281 13.86 17.26 5.85
CA VAL A 281 14.64 16.29 6.63
C VAL A 281 16.13 16.59 6.40
N ASP A 282 16.95 16.57 7.45
CA ASP A 282 18.42 16.66 7.33
C ASP A 282 19.07 15.30 7.01
N LYS A 283 20.40 15.18 7.05
CA LYS A 283 21.09 13.91 6.71
C LYS A 283 21.00 12.89 7.84
N GLU A 284 20.70 13.38 9.03
CA GLU A 284 20.61 12.67 10.29
C GLU A 284 19.16 12.22 10.60
N GLY A 285 18.20 12.57 9.74
CA GLY A 285 16.78 12.20 9.84
C GLY A 285 15.89 13.23 10.55
N ASN A 286 16.45 14.31 11.08
CA ASN A 286 15.69 15.29 11.86
C ASN A 286 14.88 16.23 10.95
N VAL A 287 13.71 16.63 11.42
CA VAL A 287 12.86 17.61 10.74
C VAL A 287 13.29 19.03 11.11
N VAL A 288 13.79 19.78 10.13
CA VAL A 288 14.26 21.16 10.28
C VAL A 288 13.46 22.13 9.41
N ALA A 289 13.36 23.39 9.84
CA ALA A 289 12.72 24.44 9.05
C ALA A 289 13.59 24.84 7.85
N VAL A 290 12.97 25.13 6.71
CA VAL A 290 13.69 25.62 5.52
C VAL A 290 14.15 27.06 5.76
N ALA A 291 15.46 27.25 5.89
CA ALA A 291 16.06 28.55 6.18
C ALA A 291 16.01 29.48 4.95
N GLY A 292 15.29 30.61 5.08
CA GLY A 292 15.46 31.77 4.21
C GLY A 292 14.88 31.66 2.80
N GLY A 293 13.55 31.57 2.68
CA GLY A 293 12.85 31.77 1.42
C GLY A 293 11.38 32.11 1.66
N ALA A 294 10.85 33.11 0.95
CA ALA A 294 9.42 33.39 0.99
C ALA A 294 8.67 32.22 0.36
N VAL A 295 8.12 31.33 1.19
CA VAL A 295 7.28 30.22 0.74
C VAL A 295 5.95 30.78 0.26
N GLY A 296 5.94 31.28 -0.97
CA GLY A 296 4.70 31.55 -1.68
C GLY A 296 3.88 30.26 -1.68
N MET A 297 2.58 30.35 -1.39
CA MET A 297 1.71 29.19 -1.48
C MET A 297 1.71 28.70 -2.93
N ILE A 298 2.51 27.66 -3.22
CA ILE A 298 2.52 27.02 -4.53
C ILE A 298 1.23 26.21 -4.63
N ASN A 299 0.17 26.92 -4.99
CA ASN A 299 -0.99 26.33 -5.65
C ASN A 299 -0.43 25.82 -6.98
N VAL A 300 0.03 24.57 -7.00
CA VAL A 300 0.67 23.94 -8.16
C VAL A 300 -0.35 23.95 -9.30
N GLN A 301 -0.31 24.99 -10.13
CA GLN A 301 -0.86 24.92 -11.47
C GLN A 301 -0.04 23.86 -12.17
N SER A 302 -0.72 22.82 -12.64
CA SER A 302 -0.15 21.80 -13.50
C SER A 302 0.51 22.49 -14.69
N THR A 303 1.84 22.47 -14.73
CA THR A 303 2.58 22.81 -15.94
C THR A 303 2.22 21.81 -17.03
N ASP A 304 1.87 22.36 -18.20
CA ASP A 304 1.76 21.66 -19.47
C ASP A 304 0.71 20.54 -19.56
N GLY A 305 -0.56 20.94 -19.42
CA GLY A 305 -1.57 20.39 -20.34
C GLY A 305 -1.25 20.83 -21.78
N PRO A 306 -1.55 20.02 -22.82
CA PRO A 306 -1.30 20.41 -24.20
C PRO A 306 -2.00 21.73 -24.52
N ALA A 307 -1.35 22.52 -25.39
CA ALA A 307 -1.74 23.89 -25.72
C ALA A 307 -3.24 24.04 -26.06
N ASP A 308 -3.75 25.25 -25.80
CA ASP A 308 -5.13 25.66 -26.04
C ASP A 308 -5.79 24.97 -27.24
N ILE A 309 -7.01 24.46 -27.00
CA ILE A 309 -7.93 24.03 -28.06
C ILE A 309 -7.95 25.12 -29.13
N SER A 310 -7.43 24.80 -30.32
CA SER A 310 -7.25 25.77 -31.39
C SER A 310 -8.56 26.45 -31.75
N ASP A 311 -8.49 27.71 -32.18
CA ASP A 311 -9.68 28.49 -32.52
C ASP A 311 -10.51 27.83 -33.64
N ASP A 312 -9.87 27.05 -34.51
CA ASP A 312 -10.52 26.21 -35.53
C ASP A 312 -11.44 25.13 -34.92
N LEU A 313 -11.07 24.55 -33.77
CA LEU A 313 -11.94 23.60 -33.05
C LEU A 313 -13.08 24.32 -32.32
N ARG A 314 -12.84 25.51 -31.77
CA ARG A 314 -13.89 26.35 -31.16
C ARG A 314 -14.92 26.79 -32.21
N ALA A 315 -14.47 27.17 -33.41
CA ALA A 315 -15.33 27.50 -34.55
C ALA A 315 -16.15 26.29 -35.03
N LYS A 316 -15.58 25.08 -35.05
CA LYS A 316 -16.30 23.84 -35.40
C LYS A 316 -17.37 23.47 -34.37
N ILE A 317 -17.10 23.66 -33.07
CA ILE A 317 -18.10 23.42 -32.00
C ILE A 317 -19.24 24.45 -32.08
N ALA A 318 -18.96 25.72 -32.39
CA ALA A 318 -20.00 26.75 -32.56
C ALA A 318 -20.94 26.48 -33.75
N ASN A 319 -20.46 25.78 -34.79
CA ASN A 319 -21.27 25.41 -35.96
C ASN A 319 -22.03 24.08 -35.80
N LEU A 320 -21.79 23.31 -34.73
CA LEU A 320 -22.62 22.16 -34.36
C LEU A 320 -23.83 22.66 -33.58
N GLY A 321 -24.81 23.19 -34.32
CA GLY A 321 -26.03 23.77 -33.77
C GLY A 321 -26.71 22.88 -32.73
N ALA A 322 -27.19 23.49 -31.65
CA ALA A 322 -27.85 22.77 -30.57
C ALA A 322 -29.05 21.95 -31.10
N PRO A 323 -29.26 20.71 -30.63
CA PRO A 323 -30.42 19.92 -31.02
C PRO A 323 -31.69 20.66 -30.60
N SER A 324 -32.64 20.78 -31.52
CA SER A 324 -33.98 21.27 -31.24
C SER A 324 -34.67 20.38 -30.21
N ALA A 325 -35.41 21.02 -29.29
CA ALA A 325 -36.20 20.36 -28.25
C ALA A 325 -37.32 19.46 -28.82
#